data_AF-A0AAV1DKQ2-F1
#
_entry.id   AF-A0AAV1DKQ2-F1
#
_cell.length_a   1.000
_cell.length_b   1.000
_cell.length_c   1.000
_cell.angle_alpha   90.00
_cell.angle_beta   90.00
_cell.angle_gamma   90.00
#
_symmetry.space_group_name_H-M   'P 1'
#
loop_
_entity.id
_entity.type
_entity.pdbx_description
1 polymer ?
#
loop_
_entity_poly.entity_id
_entity_poly.type
_entity_poly.pdbx_seq_one_letter_code
_entity_poly.pdbx_strand_id
1 'polypeptide(L)'
;MDIASFIGANGAGECPRSTPDAEAMKLTPCVDAAQDANAAVSSSCCTQVKRVGQNPTCLCAVMLSNTAKSFGVKPEVAITIPQRCNLADRPIGYECGAYTLP
;
A
#
# COMPACT_ATOMS: atom_id res chain seq x y z
N MET A 1 25.20 -7.68 -12.15
CA MET A 1 24.38 -6.95 -11.16
C MET A 1 22.96 -7.39 -11.36
N ASP A 2 22.45 -8.09 -10.35
CA ASP A 2 21.28 -8.97 -10.37
C ASP A 2 19.93 -8.27 -10.64
N ILE A 3 19.22 -8.83 -11.62
CA ILE A 3 17.76 -9.01 -11.77
C ILE A 3 16.78 -8.09 -11.01
N ALA A 4 15.97 -7.38 -11.81
CA ALA A 4 14.54 -7.31 -11.57
C ALA A 4 13.81 -7.50 -12.91
N SER A 5 13.34 -8.73 -13.13
CA SER A 5 12.41 -9.08 -14.19
C SER A 5 11.15 -8.22 -14.06
N PHE A 6 10.99 -7.27 -14.98
CA PHE A 6 9.73 -6.60 -15.24
C PHE A 6 8.77 -7.60 -15.90
N ILE A 7 8.18 -8.51 -15.12
CA ILE A 7 6.96 -9.18 -15.54
C ILE A 7 5.79 -8.41 -14.93
N GLY A 8 5.56 -7.22 -15.46
CA GLY A 8 4.26 -6.56 -15.34
C GLY A 8 3.46 -6.98 -16.56
N ALA A 9 2.48 -7.87 -16.39
CA ALA A 9 1.57 -8.26 -17.46
C ALA A 9 0.97 -7.02 -18.14
N ASN A 10 0.97 -7.03 -19.47
CA ASN A 10 0.38 -5.97 -20.28
C ASN A 10 -1.15 -5.99 -20.16
N GLY A 11 -1.68 -5.00 -19.46
CA GLY A 11 -3.10 -4.70 -19.28
C GLY A 11 -3.16 -3.80 -18.06
N ALA A 12 -3.74 -2.59 -18.16
CA ALA A 12 -3.69 -1.54 -17.14
C ALA A 12 -3.50 -2.12 -15.73
N GLY A 13 -2.26 -2.06 -15.20
CA GLY A 13 -1.89 -2.77 -13.98
C GLY A 13 -2.79 -2.40 -12.80
N GLU A 14 -2.66 -3.08 -11.67
CA GLU A 14 -3.51 -2.81 -10.49
C GLU A 14 -3.47 -1.32 -10.10
N CYS A 15 -2.38 -0.64 -10.45
CA CYS A 15 -2.18 0.79 -10.37
C CYS A 15 -2.21 1.47 -11.77
N PRO A 16 -2.98 2.56 -11.96
CA PRO A 16 -3.30 3.11 -13.29
C PRO A 16 -2.15 3.86 -13.99
N ARG A 17 -1.10 4.28 -13.27
CA ARG A 17 0.01 5.09 -13.83
C ARG A 17 1.41 4.58 -13.46
N SER A 18 1.52 3.50 -12.72
CA SER A 18 2.79 3.01 -12.16
C SER A 18 2.63 1.55 -11.76
N THR A 19 3.75 0.87 -11.48
CA THR A 19 3.70 -0.48 -10.89
C THR A 19 3.37 -0.41 -9.40
N PRO A 20 2.78 -1.46 -8.81
CA PRO A 20 2.57 -1.53 -7.36
C PRO A 20 3.87 -1.31 -6.57
N ASP A 21 5.00 -1.85 -7.03
CA ASP A 21 6.31 -1.63 -6.39
C ASP A 21 6.77 -0.16 -6.43
N ALA A 22 6.52 0.55 -7.53
CA ALA A 22 6.83 1.98 -7.62
C ALA A 22 5.93 2.84 -6.72
N GLU A 23 4.66 2.48 -6.56
CA GLU A 23 3.77 3.12 -5.59
C GLU A 23 4.16 2.76 -4.14
N ALA A 24 4.60 1.52 -3.89
CA ALA A 24 5.10 1.09 -2.58
C ALA A 24 6.34 1.89 -2.15
N MET A 25 7.25 2.22 -3.08
CA MET A 25 8.37 3.12 -2.78
C MET A 25 7.90 4.52 -2.33
N LYS A 26 6.78 5.03 -2.85
CA LYS A 26 6.23 6.32 -2.40
C LYS A 26 5.64 6.25 -1.00
N LEU A 27 5.35 5.04 -0.51
CA LEU A 27 4.92 4.75 0.86
C LEU A 27 6.10 4.48 1.82
N THR A 28 7.36 4.72 1.41
CA THR A 28 8.50 4.73 2.34
C THR A 28 8.24 5.50 3.65
N PRO A 29 7.64 6.72 3.67
CA PRO A 29 7.32 7.42 4.93
C PRO A 29 6.23 6.74 5.78
N CYS A 30 5.59 5.68 5.28
CA CYS A 30 4.61 4.87 6.01
C CYS A 30 5.20 3.60 6.60
N VAL A 31 6.46 3.23 6.28
CA VAL A 31 7.02 1.91 6.64
C VAL A 31 6.92 1.65 8.14
N ASP A 32 7.30 2.61 8.98
CA ASP A 32 7.20 2.47 10.44
C ASP A 32 5.74 2.24 10.88
N ALA A 33 4.80 3.02 10.33
CA ALA A 33 3.36 2.89 10.59
C ALA A 33 2.76 1.59 10.03
N ALA A 34 3.42 0.96 9.07
CA ALA A 34 3.04 -0.30 8.43
C ALA A 34 3.69 -1.54 9.07
N GLN A 35 4.74 -1.34 9.86
CA GLN A 35 5.39 -2.37 10.66
C GLN A 35 4.83 -2.43 12.09
N ASP A 36 4.43 -1.28 12.63
CA ASP A 36 3.92 -1.11 13.99
C ASP A 36 2.62 -0.29 14.02
N ALA A 37 1.58 -0.91 14.57
CA ALA A 37 0.25 -0.31 14.76
C ALA A 37 0.25 0.87 15.74
N ASN A 38 1.32 1.07 16.51
CA ASN A 38 1.49 2.18 17.45
C ASN A 38 2.39 3.30 16.91
N ALA A 39 3.16 3.07 15.86
CA ALA A 39 4.13 4.05 15.34
C ALA A 39 3.43 5.27 14.69
N ALA A 40 3.76 6.49 15.11
CA ALA A 40 3.09 7.69 14.63
C ALA A 40 3.06 7.78 13.10
N VAL A 41 1.91 8.15 12.54
CA VAL A 41 1.76 8.28 11.09
C VAL A 41 2.07 9.71 10.66
N SER A 42 3.01 9.88 9.74
CA SER A 42 3.34 11.19 9.19
C SER A 42 2.23 11.71 8.25
N SER A 43 2.08 13.04 8.15
CA SER A 43 1.14 13.66 7.21
C SER A 43 1.46 13.32 5.75
N SER A 44 2.74 13.17 5.43
CA SER A 44 3.21 12.71 4.11
C SER A 44 2.77 11.29 3.83
N CYS A 45 2.89 10.37 4.80
CA CYS A 45 2.35 9.02 4.69
C CYS A 45 0.84 9.05 4.39
N CYS A 46 0.05 9.77 5.19
CA CYS A 46 -1.40 9.83 5.00
C CYS A 46 -1.81 10.41 3.64
N THR A 47 -1.04 11.35 3.11
CA THR A 47 -1.28 11.92 1.78
C THR A 47 -1.09 10.87 0.67
N GLN A 48 -0.04 10.05 0.77
CA GLN A 48 0.22 8.99 -0.21
C GLN A 48 -0.79 7.86 -0.07
N VAL A 49 -1.11 7.44 1.15
CA VAL A 49 -2.16 6.43 1.41
C VAL A 49 -3.51 6.91 0.91
N LYS A 50 -3.85 8.20 1.07
CA LYS A 50 -5.08 8.78 0.50
C LYS A 50 -5.11 8.67 -1.02
N ARG A 51 -3.99 8.94 -1.70
CA ARG A 51 -3.90 8.85 -3.18
C ARG A 51 -4.03 7.42 -3.67
N VAL A 52 -3.30 6.49 -3.04
CA VAL A 52 -3.36 5.07 -3.41
C VAL A 52 -4.70 4.46 -3.02
N GLY A 53 -5.27 4.84 -1.87
CA GLY A 53 -6.56 4.36 -1.37
C GLY A 53 -7.78 4.82 -2.19
N GLN A 54 -7.64 5.80 -3.08
CA GLN A 54 -8.66 6.11 -4.11
C GLN A 54 -8.82 4.98 -5.13
N ASN A 55 -7.81 4.10 -5.26
CA ASN A 55 -7.88 2.89 -6.05
C ASN A 55 -7.61 1.70 -5.14
N PRO A 56 -8.65 1.07 -4.57
CA PRO A 56 -8.48 -0.04 -3.65
C PRO A 56 -7.71 -1.21 -4.26
N THR A 57 -7.87 -1.48 -5.56
CA THR A 57 -7.10 -2.51 -6.28
C THR A 57 -5.60 -2.21 -6.22
N CYS A 58 -5.21 -0.97 -6.50
CA CYS A 58 -3.82 -0.51 -6.41
C CYS A 58 -3.29 -0.60 -4.98
N LEU A 59 -4.09 -0.18 -3.99
CA LEU A 59 -3.72 -0.26 -2.57
C LEU A 59 -3.41 -1.69 -2.14
N CYS A 60 -4.27 -2.65 -2.52
CA CYS A 60 -4.04 -4.06 -2.22
C CYS A 60 -2.76 -4.57 -2.89
N ALA A 61 -2.56 -4.28 -4.17
CA ALA A 61 -1.37 -4.71 -4.91
C ALA A 61 -0.09 -4.11 -4.31
N VAL A 62 -0.15 -2.86 -3.85
CA VAL A 62 0.96 -2.18 -3.17
C VAL A 62 1.30 -2.86 -1.85
N MET A 63 0.31 -3.25 -1.04
CA MET A 63 0.55 -3.98 0.21
C MET A 63 1.12 -5.38 -0.03
N LEU A 64 0.72 -6.04 -1.12
CA LEU A 64 1.19 -7.38 -1.50
C LEU A 64 2.48 -7.36 -2.36
N SER A 65 2.99 -6.17 -2.69
CA SER A 65 4.13 -5.99 -3.58
C SER A 65 5.43 -6.52 -2.97
N ASN A 66 6.42 -6.82 -3.82
CA ASN A 66 7.73 -7.28 -3.35
C ASN A 66 8.44 -6.19 -2.56
N THR A 67 8.32 -4.93 -2.99
CA THR A 67 8.85 -3.77 -2.27
C THR A 67 8.25 -3.65 -0.87
N ALA A 68 6.94 -3.78 -0.69
CA ALA A 68 6.32 -3.74 0.64
C ALA A 68 6.85 -4.88 1.54
N LYS A 69 6.98 -6.10 0.99
CA LYS A 69 7.57 -7.25 1.70
C LYS A 69 9.03 -6.99 2.08
N SER A 70 9.83 -6.42 1.19
CA SER A 70 11.23 -6.07 1.46
C SER A 70 11.37 -4.99 2.53
N PHE A 71 10.40 -4.07 2.62
CA PHE A 71 10.31 -3.10 3.71
C PHE A 71 9.75 -3.69 5.01
N GLY A 72 9.44 -4.99 5.08
CA GLY A 72 8.90 -5.62 6.28
C GLY A 72 7.48 -5.17 6.64
N VAL A 73 6.74 -4.62 5.69
CA VAL A 73 5.34 -4.19 5.88
C VAL A 73 4.50 -5.40 6.28
N LYS A 74 3.73 -5.26 7.36
CA LYS A 74 2.77 -6.27 7.81
C LYS A 74 1.39 -5.89 7.29
N PRO A 75 0.75 -6.70 6.42
CA PRO A 75 -0.59 -6.41 5.91
C PRO A 75 -1.59 -6.12 7.03
N GLU A 76 -1.53 -6.86 8.13
CA GLU A 76 -2.44 -6.73 9.28
C GLU A 76 -2.33 -5.37 9.98
N VAL A 77 -1.16 -4.75 9.92
CA VAL A 77 -0.92 -3.40 10.45
C VAL A 77 -1.22 -2.36 9.37
N ALA A 78 -0.80 -2.61 8.13
CA ALA A 78 -0.94 -1.70 7.00
C ALA A 78 -2.41 -1.35 6.69
N ILE A 79 -3.33 -2.33 6.80
CA ILE A 79 -4.78 -2.10 6.64
C ILE A 79 -5.36 -1.12 7.68
N THR A 80 -4.68 -0.92 8.81
CA THR A 80 -5.10 0.05 9.83
C THR A 80 -4.57 1.46 9.56
N ILE A 81 -3.58 1.65 8.69
CA ILE A 81 -3.00 2.98 8.40
C ILE A 81 -4.06 3.96 7.88
N PRO A 82 -4.94 3.59 6.92
CA PRO A 82 -6.02 4.47 6.50
C PRO A 82 -6.93 4.93 7.66
N GLN A 83 -7.06 4.12 8.72
CA GLN A 83 -7.77 4.48 9.97
C GLN A 83 -7.03 5.45 10.83
N ARG A 84 -5.74 5.21 11.02
CA ARG A 84 -4.87 6.06 11.82
C ARG A 84 -4.69 7.43 11.16
N CYS A 85 -4.77 7.48 9.83
CA CYS A 85 -4.82 8.70 9.03
C CYS A 85 -6.19 9.40 9.00
N ASN A 86 -7.22 8.81 9.62
CA ASN A 86 -8.59 9.31 9.63
C ASN A 86 -9.13 9.65 8.22
N LEU A 87 -8.86 8.79 7.24
CA LEU A 87 -9.32 8.98 5.86
C LEU A 87 -10.81 8.63 5.76
N ALA A 88 -11.65 9.64 5.50
CA ALA A 88 -13.11 9.50 5.42
C ALA A 88 -13.57 8.65 4.21
N ASP A 89 -12.84 8.67 3.11
CA ASP A 89 -13.16 7.94 1.87
C ASP A 89 -12.52 6.54 1.82
N ARG A 90 -12.36 5.86 2.96
CA ARG A 90 -11.72 4.55 2.95
C ARG A 90 -12.64 3.52 2.27
N PRO A 91 -12.12 2.67 1.37
CA PRO A 91 -12.85 1.53 0.83
C PRO A 91 -13.03 0.44 1.90
N ILE A 92 -14.04 0.61 2.75
CA ILE A 92 -14.44 -0.34 3.79
C ILE A 92 -15.02 -1.59 3.12
N GLY A 93 -14.58 -2.78 3.56
CA GLY A 93 -15.05 -4.07 3.06
C GLY A 93 -14.44 -4.49 1.73
N TYR A 94 -13.40 -3.81 1.25
CA TYR A 94 -12.71 -4.23 0.03
C TYR A 94 -11.77 -5.41 0.29
N GLU A 95 -11.89 -6.46 -0.53
CA GLU A 95 -11.10 -7.68 -0.38
C GLU A 95 -9.77 -7.59 -1.16
N CYS A 96 -8.68 -7.41 -0.42
CA CYS A 96 -7.31 -7.58 -0.87
C CYS A 96 -6.89 -9.07 -0.82
N GLY A 97 -7.56 -9.92 -1.59
CA GLY A 97 -7.33 -11.37 -1.55
C GLY A 97 -7.79 -11.99 -0.23
N ALA A 98 -6.84 -12.34 0.66
CA ALA A 98 -7.16 -12.90 1.98
C ALA A 98 -7.39 -11.84 3.08
N TYR A 99 -7.18 -10.56 2.76
CA TYR A 99 -7.30 -9.45 3.70
C TYR A 99 -8.46 -8.55 3.32
N THR A 100 -9.26 -8.13 4.30
CA THR A 100 -10.36 -7.17 4.09
C THR A 100 -9.99 -5.83 4.72
N LEU A 101 -10.24 -4.74 3.99
CA LEU A 101 -10.04 -3.40 4.52
C LEU A 101 -11.15 -3.07 5.55
N PRO A 102 -10.80 -2.76 6.81
CA PRO A 102 -11.76 -2.42 7.86
C PRO A 102 -12.29 -0.99 7.72
#